data_AF-D8P923-F1
#
_entry.id   AF-D8P923-F1
#
_cell.length_a   1.000
_cell.length_b   1.000
_cell.length_c   1.000
_cell.angle_alpha   90.00
_cell.angle_beta   90.00
_cell.angle_gamma   90.00
#
_symmetry.space_group_name_H-M   'P 1'
#
loop_
_entity.id
_entity.type
_entity.pdbx_description
1 polymer ?
#
loop_
_entity_poly.entity_id
_entity_poly.type
_entity_poly.pdbx_seq_one_letter_code
_entity_poly.pdbx_strand_id
1 'polypeptide(L)' 'MEQEPVDAERITIPRWTIKRDPRALGCTICGSAIVKITAEWRQVSFCTCRLIEYRVLPRAPKALPAPSPAADVRKEP' A
#
# COMPACT_ATOMS: atom_id res chain seq x y z
N MET A 1 -9.66 -20.11 17.48
CA MET A 1 -10.50 -19.48 16.45
C MET A 1 -9.92 -19.93 15.12
N GLU A 2 -10.53 -20.95 14.51
CA GLU A 2 -10.19 -21.35 13.14
C GLU A 2 -10.65 -20.20 12.23
N GLN A 3 -9.71 -19.56 11.55
CA GLN A 3 -10.05 -18.56 10.54
C GLN A 3 -10.64 -19.30 9.36
N GLU A 4 -11.92 -19.08 9.08
CA GLU A 4 -12.54 -19.58 7.86
C GLU A 4 -11.68 -19.20 6.65
N PRO A 5 -11.49 -20.12 5.69
CA PRO A 5 -10.71 -19.84 4.49
C PRO A 5 -11.32 -18.63 3.78
N VAL A 6 -10.49 -17.65 3.43
CA VAL A 6 -10.93 -16.48 2.66
C VAL A 6 -11.50 -16.98 1.34
N ASP A 7 -12.81 -16.76 1.15
CA ASP A 7 -13.49 -17.05 -0.10
C ASP A 7 -12.95 -16.14 -1.21
N ALA A 8 -12.13 -16.72 -2.09
CA ALA A 8 -11.49 -16.01 -3.18
C ALA A 8 -12.50 -15.38 -4.16
N GLU A 9 -13.70 -15.94 -4.25
CA GLU A 9 -14.78 -15.48 -5.13
C GLU A 9 -15.40 -14.17 -4.62
N ARG A 10 -15.21 -13.84 -3.33
CA ARG A 10 -15.70 -12.61 -2.70
C ARG A 10 -14.65 -11.52 -2.57
N ILE A 11 -13.41 -11.76 -3.01
CA ILE A 11 -12.35 -10.75 -2.92
C ILE A 11 -12.61 -9.64 -3.95
N THR A 12 -13.01 -8.47 -3.46
CA THR A 12 -13.18 -7.28 -4.30
C THR A 12 -11.96 -6.37 -4.18
N ILE A 13 -11.31 -6.07 -5.30
CA ILE A 13 -10.18 -5.13 -5.35
C ILE A 13 -10.68 -3.79 -5.88
N PRO A 14 -10.68 -2.70 -5.08
CA PRO A 14 -11.13 -1.40 -5.55
C PRO A 14 -10.27 -0.91 -6.72
N ARG A 15 -10.91 -0.45 -7.81
CA ARG A 15 -10.19 -0.10 -9.06
C ARG A 15 -9.11 0.97 -8.86
N TRP A 16 -9.31 1.90 -7.92
CA TRP A 16 -8.34 2.96 -7.61
C TRP A 16 -7.01 2.42 -7.01
N THR A 17 -7.02 1.22 -6.43
CA THR A 17 -5.81 0.56 -5.92
C THR A 17 -4.96 -0.04 -7.04
N ILE A 18 -5.52 -0.19 -8.24
CA ILE A 18 -4.90 -0.87 -9.38
C ILE A 18 -4.17 0.17 -10.23
N LYS A 19 -2.84 0.14 -10.21
CA LYS A 19 -1.99 0.94 -11.10
C LYS A 19 -1.31 0.01 -12.09
N ARG A 20 -1.58 0.23 -13.38
CA ARG A 20 -0.77 -0.31 -14.47
C ARG A 20 0.37 0.66 -14.69
N ASP A 21 1.59 0.20 -14.46
CA ASP A 21 2.77 1.01 -14.77
C ASP A 21 3.01 0.93 -16.29
N PRO A 22 2.84 2.02 -17.05
CA PRO A 22 3.02 2.00 -18.50
C PRO A 22 4.48 1.75 -18.92
N ARG A 23 5.44 1.88 -17.99
CA ARG A 23 6.86 1.62 -18.24
C ARG A 23 7.30 0.21 -17.86
N ALA A 24 6.44 -0.57 -17.22
CA ALA A 24 6.77 -1.94 -16.86
C ALA A 24 6.89 -2.79 -18.13
N LEU A 25 8.13 -3.17 -18.47
CA LEU A 25 8.39 -4.28 -19.38
C LEU A 25 7.62 -5.48 -18.81
N GLY A 26 6.76 -6.10 -19.61
CA GLY A 26 5.86 -7.16 -19.17
C GLY A 26 6.58 -8.31 -18.45
N CYS A 27 5.82 -9.24 -17.88
CA CYS A 27 6.41 -10.36 -17.16
C CYS A 27 7.41 -11.12 -18.06
N THR A 28 8.64 -11.31 -17.57
CA THR A 28 9.71 -11.99 -18.31
C THR A 28 9.42 -13.44 -18.68
N ILE A 29 8.39 -14.05 -18.06
CA ILE A 29 8.01 -15.46 -18.29
C ILE A 29 6.89 -15.57 -19.34
N CYS A 30 5.79 -14.85 -19.17
CA CYS A 30 4.60 -14.98 -20.03
C CYS A 30 4.33 -13.76 -20.93
N GLY A 31 5.14 -12.71 -20.84
CA GLY A 31 4.96 -11.46 -21.58
C GLY A 31 3.75 -10.60 -21.14
N SER A 32 2.89 -11.10 -20.25
CA SER A 32 1.68 -10.38 -19.84
C SER A 32 2.00 -9.11 -19.05
N ALA A 33 1.08 -8.14 -19.12
CA ALA A 33 1.18 -6.90 -18.35
C ALA A 33 1.25 -7.18 -16.84
N ILE A 34 2.11 -6.41 -16.17
CA ILE A 34 2.27 -6.46 -14.72
C ILE A 34 1.28 -5.46 -14.10
N VAL A 35 0.49 -5.94 -13.15
CA VAL A 35 -0.45 -5.11 -12.38
C VAL A 35 0.13 -4.89 -11.00
N LYS A 36 0.18 -3.63 -10.55
CA LYS A 36 0.56 -3.26 -9.19
C LYS A 36 -0.68 -2.81 -8.41
N ILE A 37 -0.89 -3.42 -7.25
CA ILE A 37 -1.94 -3.06 -6.30
C ILE A 37 -1.28 -2.48 -5.06
N THR A 38 -1.75 -1.32 -4.62
CA THR A 38 -1.35 -0.73 -3.35
C THR A 38 -2.57 -0.61 -2.45
N ALA A 39 -2.54 -1.34 -1.34
CA ALA A 39 -3.45 -1.20 -0.20
C ALA A 39 -2.70 -0.54 0.96
N GLU A 40 -3.42 -0.11 2.01
CA GLU A 40 -2.90 0.71 3.12
C GLU A 40 -1.46 0.37 3.55
N TRP A 41 -1.20 -0.91 3.83
CA TRP A 41 0.08 -1.37 4.38
C TRP A 41 0.77 -2.40 3.48
N ARG A 42 0.25 -2.63 2.27
CA ARG A 42 0.67 -3.75 1.42
C ARG A 42 0.70 -3.31 -0.03
N GLN A 43 1.79 -3.64 -0.70
CA GLN A 43 1.94 -3.46 -2.14
C GLN A 43 2.22 -4.82 -2.78
N VAL A 44 1.48 -5.13 -3.84
CA VAL A 44 1.56 -6.43 -4.53
C VAL A 44 1.68 -6.17 -6.02
N SER A 45 2.63 -6.82 -6.68
CA SER A 45 2.78 -6.81 -8.14
C SER A 45 2.64 -8.23 -8.68
N PHE A 46 1.80 -8.45 -9.69
CA PHE A 46 1.57 -9.79 -10.27
C PHE A 46 1.26 -9.74 -11.77
N CYS A 47 1.47 -10.87 -12.45
CA CYS A 47 0.94 -11.17 -13.78
C CYS A 47 -0.17 -12.22 -13.64
N THR A 48 -0.80 -12.57 -14.77
CA THR A 48 -1.66 -13.75 -14.92
C THR A 48 -1.00 -15.08 -14.50
N CYS A 49 0.33 -15.11 -14.42
CA CYS A 49 1.14 -16.31 -14.33
C CYS A 49 1.81 -16.55 -12.97
N ARG A 50 2.02 -15.51 -12.17
CA ARG A 50 2.74 -15.54 -10.90
C ARG A 50 2.61 -14.23 -10.13
N LEU A 51 2.86 -14.33 -8.83
CA LEU A 51 3.24 -13.21 -8.00
C LEU A 51 4.67 -12.77 -8.36
N ILE A 52 4.85 -11.47 -8.61
CA ILE A 52 6.17 -10.90 -8.97
C ILE A 52 6.82 -10.27 -7.75
N GLU A 53 6.03 -9.55 -6.94
CA GLU A 53 6.55 -8.85 -5.77
C GLU A 53 5.47 -8.67 -4.72
N TYR A 54 5.86 -8.80 -3.45
CA TYR A 54 5.03 -8.51 -2.30
C TYR A 54 5.83 -7.70 -1.28
N ARG A 55 5.35 -6.50 -0.95
CA ARG A 55 5.98 -5.59 0.03
C ARG A 55 4.99 -5.19 1.10
N VAL A 56 5.45 -5.16 2.34
CA VAL A 56 4.76 -4.49 3.44
C VAL A 56 5.28 -3.06 3.50
N LEU A 57 4.39 -2.08 3.38
CA LEU A 57 4.76 -0.68 3.46
C LEU A 57 4.89 -0.27 4.93
N PRO A 58 5.91 0.54 5.29
CA PRO A 58 6.03 1.05 6.65
C PRO A 58 4.76 1.82 6.99
N ARG A 59 4.19 1.59 8.18
CA ARG A 59 3.10 2.42 8.65
C ARG A 59 3.66 3.83 8.78
N ALA A 60 3.09 4.81 8.07
CA ALA A 60 3.43 6.20 8.34
C ALA A 60 3.30 6.39 9.86
N PRO A 61 4.37 6.75 10.58
CA PRO A 61 4.21 7.15 11.97
C PRO A 61 3.14 8.22 11.95
N LYS A 62 2.08 8.09 12.77
CA LYS A 62 1.19 9.22 13.03
C LYS A 62 2.11 10.39 13.31
N ALA A 63 2.11 11.40 12.43
CA ALA A 63 2.94 12.56 12.62
C ALA A 63 2.67 13.03 14.05
N LEU A 64 3.73 13.06 14.87
CA LEU A 64 3.61 13.61 16.22
C LEU A 64 3.00 15.01 16.04
N PRO A 65 1.98 15.37 16.84
CA PRO A 65 1.37 16.70 16.73
C PRO A 65 2.50 17.74 16.81
N ALA A 66 2.47 18.71 15.91
CA ALA A 66 3.46 19.79 15.87
C ALA A 66 3.57 20.40 17.27
N PRO A 67 4.79 20.74 17.75
CA PRO A 67 4.92 21.41 19.04
C PRO A 67 4.09 22.69 19.00
N SER A 68 3.12 22.78 19.92
CA SER A 68 2.31 23.98 20.12
C SER A 68 3.26 25.16 20.35
N PRO A 69 3.04 26.34 19.73
CA PRO A 69 3.86 27.50 20.04
C PRO A 69 3.66 27.80 21.54
N ALA A 70 4.75 27.71 22.30
CA ALA A 70 4.77 28.07 23.70
C ALA A 70 4.21 29.49 23.83
N ALA A 71 3.19 29.66 24.67
CA ALA A 71 2.70 30.97 25.04
C ALA A 71 3.83 31.70 25.75
N ASP A 72 4.44 32.64 25.04
CA ASP A 72 5.37 33.64 25.56
C ASP A 72 4.59 34.52 26.55
N VAL A 73 4.54 34.11 27.82
CA VAL A 73 4.13 34.98 28.92
C VAL A 73 5.38 35.26 29.74
N ARG A 74 6.26 36.08 29.16
CA ARG A 74 7.18 36.91 29.93
C ARG A 74 6.34 37.87 30.77
N LYS A 75 6.17 37.54 32.04
CA LYS A 75 5.82 38.53 33.05
C LYS A 75 7.12 39.01 33.69
N GLU A 76 7.65 40.09 33.14
CA GLU A 76 8.68 40.94 33.76
C GLU A 76 8.07 41.76 34.91
N PRO A 77 8.90 42.39 35.78
CA PRO A 77 8.95 42.18 37.24
C PRO A 77 7.86 42.87 38.08
#